data_AF-A0A1B0ZPJ0-F1
#
_entry.id   AF-A0A1B0ZPJ0-F1
#
_cell.length_a   1.000
_cell.length_b   1.000
_cell.length_c   1.000
_cell.angle_alpha   90.00
_cell.angle_beta   90.00
_cell.angle_gamma   90.00
#
_symmetry.space_group_name_H-M   'P 1'
#
loop_
_entity.id
_entity.type
_entity.pdbx_description
1 polymer ?
#
loop_
_entity_poly.entity_id
_entity_poly.type
_entity_poly.pdbx_seq_one_letter_code
_entity_poly.pdbx_strand_id
1 'polypeptide(L)'
;MNKLTVVVAVILAGGIGVGGWQYLQPEAAPVGHSMASPDTGALSPGAPIATVALPTELSGNAQLGKSIFEAKCADCHGENAAGQNGVAPPLVHKVYEPSHHSDMAFILAAQNGVRAHHWPFGNMPPVEGVTPGDVKMVIAYVRELQRANGIE
;
A
#
# COMPACT_ATOMS: atom_id res chain seq x y z
N MET A 1 -1.92 10.91 54.54
CA MET A 1 -1.46 10.58 53.16
C MET A 1 -0.90 11.84 52.54
N ASN A 2 0.41 11.87 52.26
CA ASN A 2 1.06 13.09 51.78
C ASN A 2 0.69 13.32 50.32
N LYS A 3 0.32 14.56 49.95
CA LYS A 3 -0.10 14.92 48.57
C LYS A 3 0.96 14.55 47.52
N LEU A 4 2.23 14.49 47.93
CA LEU A 4 3.37 14.07 47.11
C LEU A 4 3.28 12.60 46.64
N THR A 5 2.74 11.71 47.48
CA THR A 5 2.67 10.27 47.18
C THR A 5 1.59 9.95 46.14
N VAL A 6 0.53 10.76 46.08
CA VAL A 6 -0.57 10.59 45.12
C VAL A 6 -0.15 11.03 43.71
N VAL A 7 0.65 12.11 43.59
CA VAL A 7 1.10 12.64 42.30
C VAL A 7 2.08 11.70 41.61
N VAL A 8 3.00 11.07 42.36
CA VAL A 8 3.96 10.11 41.80
C VAL A 8 3.28 8.84 41.28
N ALA A 9 2.24 8.34 41.96
CA ALA A 9 1.51 7.16 41.52
C ALA A 9 0.71 7.39 40.22
N VAL A 10 0.15 8.59 40.03
CA VAL A 10 -0.61 8.94 38.81
C VAL A 10 0.32 9.11 37.59
N ILE A 11 1.52 9.67 37.77
CA ILE A 11 2.50 9.82 36.69
C ILE A 11 3.05 8.45 36.24
N LEU A 12 3.31 7.53 37.18
CA LEU A 12 3.76 6.18 36.85
C LEU A 12 2.67 5.36 36.15
N ALA A 13 1.41 5.46 36.59
CA ALA A 13 0.30 4.78 35.92
C ALA A 13 0.02 5.33 34.51
N GLY A 14 0.10 6.66 34.32
CA GLY A 14 -0.07 7.30 33.02
C GLY A 14 1.07 6.97 32.03
N GLY A 15 2.32 6.93 32.52
CA GLY A 15 3.49 6.56 31.71
C GLY A 15 3.48 5.09 31.26
N ILE A 16 3.02 4.18 32.13
CA ILE A 16 2.85 2.75 31.79
C ILE A 16 1.68 2.55 30.82
N GLY A 17 0.58 3.29 30.98
CA GLY A 17 -0.56 3.22 30.08
C GLY A 17 -0.25 3.72 28.65
N VAL A 18 0.45 4.85 28.52
CA VAL A 18 0.83 5.41 27.21
C VAL A 18 1.99 4.65 26.58
N GLY A 19 3.04 4.33 27.36
CA GLY A 19 4.19 3.55 26.88
C GLY A 19 3.82 2.11 26.51
N GLY A 20 2.89 1.50 27.25
CA GLY A 20 2.35 0.17 26.94
C GLY A 20 1.53 0.15 25.65
N TRP A 21 0.73 1.18 25.37
CA TRP A 21 -0.06 1.26 24.13
C TRP A 21 0.83 1.41 22.90
N GLN A 22 1.90 2.21 22.96
CA GLN A 22 2.85 2.32 21.84
C GLN A 22 3.59 1.01 21.56
N TYR A 23 3.89 0.20 22.58
CA TYR A 23 4.55 -1.10 22.42
C TYR A 23 3.62 -2.21 21.91
N LEU A 24 2.30 -2.04 22.09
CA LEU A 24 1.27 -2.97 21.64
C LEU A 24 0.71 -2.62 20.25
N GLN A 25 1.20 -1.56 19.61
CA GLN A 25 0.85 -1.28 18.21
C GLN A 25 1.44 -2.39 17.34
N PRO A 26 0.64 -3.14 16.57
CA PRO A 26 1.18 -4.05 15.56
C PRO A 26 1.99 -3.21 14.58
N GLU A 27 3.28 -3.51 14.47
CA GLU A 27 4.18 -2.90 13.51
C GLU A 27 3.56 -3.07 12.12
N ALA A 28 3.36 -1.97 11.39
CA ALA A 28 2.92 -2.04 10.00
C ALA A 28 3.86 -3.00 9.27
N ALA A 29 3.31 -4.05 8.65
CA ALA A 29 4.11 -5.11 8.08
C ALA A 29 5.17 -4.49 7.14
N PRO A 30 6.48 -4.76 7.35
CA PRO A 30 7.50 -4.30 6.43
C PRO A 30 7.14 -4.80 5.03
N VAL A 31 7.36 -3.96 4.02
CA VAL A 31 7.14 -4.33 2.61
C VAL A 31 8.09 -5.49 2.30
N GLY A 32 7.60 -6.71 2.49
CA GLY A 32 8.43 -7.87 2.72
C GLY A 32 8.84 -8.57 1.44
N HIS A 33 9.97 -9.27 1.48
CA HIS A 33 10.42 -10.16 0.41
C HIS A 33 9.57 -11.44 0.25
N SER A 34 8.36 -11.45 0.82
CA SER A 34 7.42 -12.56 0.75
C SER A 34 6.45 -12.39 -0.41
N MET A 35 6.18 -13.48 -1.12
CA MET A 35 5.13 -13.54 -2.15
C MET A 35 3.74 -13.75 -1.54
N ALA A 36 3.67 -14.10 -0.26
CA ALA A 36 2.41 -14.26 0.45
C ALA A 36 1.83 -12.89 0.83
N SER A 37 0.52 -12.73 0.66
CA SER A 37 -0.21 -11.55 1.11
C SER A 37 -0.25 -11.53 2.65
N PRO A 38 0.02 -10.39 3.31
CA PRO A 38 -0.10 -10.27 4.77
C PRO A 38 -1.54 -10.48 5.24
N ASP A 39 -1.70 -10.88 6.51
CA ASP A 39 -3.02 -10.89 7.14
C ASP A 39 -3.53 -9.45 7.32
N THR A 40 -4.63 -9.14 6.64
CA THR A 40 -5.27 -7.82 6.66
C THR A 40 -6.46 -7.75 7.61
N GLY A 41 -6.76 -8.82 8.36
CA GLY A 41 -7.92 -8.91 9.25
C GLY A 41 -7.90 -7.91 10.41
N ALA A 42 -6.72 -7.41 10.80
CA ALA A 42 -6.58 -6.38 11.83
C ALA A 42 -6.75 -4.94 11.30
N LEU A 43 -6.72 -4.74 9.97
CA LEU A 43 -6.88 -3.43 9.37
C LEU A 43 -8.37 -3.05 9.30
N SER A 44 -8.67 -1.77 9.50
CA SER A 44 -10.04 -1.27 9.27
C SER A 44 -10.40 -1.35 7.77
N PRO A 45 -11.68 -1.51 7.39
CA PRO A 45 -12.11 -1.46 5.99
C PRO A 45 -11.67 -0.14 5.33
N GLY A 46 -11.11 -0.23 4.11
CA GLY A 46 -10.61 0.92 3.36
C GLY A 46 -9.27 1.49 3.83
N ALA A 47 -8.71 0.99 4.95
CA ALA A 47 -7.39 1.42 5.40
C ALA A 47 -6.29 1.00 4.39
N PRO A 48 -5.20 1.77 4.26
CA PRO A 48 -4.07 1.39 3.42
C PRO A 48 -3.46 0.08 3.92
N ILE A 49 -3.09 -0.82 2.99
CA ILE A 49 -2.50 -2.13 3.31
C ILE A 49 -0.99 -2.02 3.46
N ALA A 50 -0.34 -1.25 2.58
CA ALA A 50 1.09 -1.02 2.60
C ALA A 50 1.43 0.40 3.08
N THR A 51 2.51 0.55 3.86
CA THR A 51 3.15 1.85 4.05
C THR A 51 4.16 2.04 2.93
N VAL A 52 3.94 3.03 2.07
CA VAL A 52 4.73 3.23 0.85
C VAL A 52 5.73 4.37 1.05
N ALA A 53 7.03 4.03 1.00
CA ALA A 53 8.09 5.03 0.88
C ALA A 53 8.05 5.67 -0.51
N LEU A 54 8.11 7.00 -0.57
CA LEU A 54 8.14 7.73 -1.83
C LEU A 54 9.59 7.96 -2.26
N PRO A 55 9.91 7.83 -3.56
CA PRO A 55 11.21 8.23 -4.07
C PRO A 55 11.39 9.75 -3.89
N THR A 56 12.62 10.20 -3.71
CA THR A 56 12.92 11.63 -3.57
C THR A 56 12.52 12.43 -4.80
N GLU A 57 12.62 11.81 -5.98
CA GLU A 57 12.26 12.40 -7.26
C GLU A 57 11.63 11.32 -8.14
N LEU A 58 10.57 11.70 -8.86
CA LEU A 58 9.96 10.86 -9.89
C LEU A 58 10.51 11.23 -11.27
N SER A 59 10.73 10.25 -12.14
CA SER A 59 10.99 10.54 -13.55
C SER A 59 9.82 11.27 -14.22
N GLY A 60 10.05 11.98 -15.33
CA GLY A 60 8.97 12.68 -16.04
C GLY A 60 7.82 11.74 -16.46
N ASN A 61 8.14 10.51 -16.86
CA ASN A 61 7.14 9.49 -17.19
C ASN A 61 6.36 9.06 -15.95
N ALA A 62 7.03 8.89 -14.81
CA ALA A 62 6.39 8.54 -13.55
C ALA A 62 5.54 9.69 -12.96
N GLN A 63 5.89 10.95 -13.19
CA GLN A 63 5.05 12.09 -12.81
C GLN A 63 3.73 12.11 -13.59
N LEU A 64 3.79 11.87 -14.90
CA LEU A 64 2.60 11.68 -15.73
C LEU A 64 1.81 10.44 -15.28
N GLY A 65 2.51 9.35 -15.01
CA GLY A 65 1.95 8.10 -14.49
C GLY A 65 1.21 8.27 -13.18
N LYS A 66 1.77 9.03 -12.24
CA LYS A 66 1.14 9.38 -10.96
C LYS A 66 -0.19 10.09 -11.19
N SER A 67 -0.21 11.10 -12.07
CA SER A 67 -1.43 11.86 -12.37
C SER A 67 -2.54 10.97 -12.95
N ILE A 68 -2.17 10.03 -13.83
CA ILE A 68 -3.12 9.06 -14.40
C ILE A 68 -3.57 8.07 -13.31
N PHE A 69 -2.65 7.56 -12.50
CA PHE A 69 -2.95 6.63 -11.42
C PHE A 69 -3.94 7.24 -10.42
N GLU A 70 -3.70 8.48 -10.00
CA GLU A 70 -4.60 9.22 -9.11
C GLU A 70 -6.00 9.37 -9.72
N ALA A 71 -6.10 9.62 -11.02
CA ALA A 71 -7.38 9.81 -11.70
C ALA A 71 -8.13 8.51 -12.05
N LYS A 72 -7.44 7.38 -12.16
CA LYS A 72 -8.00 6.15 -12.77
C LYS A 72 -7.84 4.88 -11.94
N CYS A 73 -6.98 4.88 -10.92
CA CYS A 73 -6.58 3.66 -10.22
C CYS A 73 -6.66 3.80 -8.69
N ALA A 74 -6.41 5.00 -8.15
CA ALA A 74 -6.29 5.23 -6.72
C ALA A 74 -7.59 5.00 -5.93
N ASP A 75 -8.76 5.21 -6.55
CA ASP A 75 -10.07 4.95 -5.93
C ASP A 75 -10.20 3.52 -5.38
N CYS A 76 -9.51 2.56 -6.00
CA CYS A 76 -9.47 1.17 -5.55
C CYS A 76 -8.10 0.81 -4.94
N HIS A 77 -7.01 1.11 -5.66
CA HIS A 77 -5.65 0.71 -5.27
C HIS A 77 -4.99 1.63 -4.23
N GLY A 78 -5.73 2.62 -3.72
CA GLY A 78 -5.29 3.52 -2.66
C GLY A 78 -4.28 4.56 -3.13
N GLU A 79 -4.08 5.57 -2.30
CA GLU A 79 -3.03 6.56 -2.50
C GLU A 79 -1.67 5.87 -2.57
N ASN A 80 -0.79 6.34 -3.47
CA ASN A 80 0.55 5.78 -3.66
C ASN A 80 0.56 4.27 -3.93
N ALA A 81 -0.54 3.73 -4.48
CA ALA A 81 -0.72 2.31 -4.72
C ALA A 81 -0.54 1.42 -3.47
N ALA A 82 -0.90 1.96 -2.30
CA ALA A 82 -0.83 1.32 -0.99
C ALA A 82 -1.90 0.23 -0.77
N GLY A 83 -2.82 0.04 -1.72
CA GLY A 83 -3.99 -0.81 -1.57
C GLY A 83 -5.02 -0.20 -0.63
N GLN A 84 -6.20 -0.81 -0.60
CA GLN A 84 -7.26 -0.48 0.33
C GLN A 84 -7.87 -1.79 0.86
N ASN A 85 -7.86 -1.96 2.18
CA ASN A 85 -8.33 -3.19 2.80
C ASN A 85 -9.79 -3.48 2.43
N GLY A 86 -10.03 -4.69 1.92
CA GLY A 86 -11.35 -5.12 1.47
C GLY A 86 -11.78 -4.58 0.10
N VAL A 87 -10.92 -3.80 -0.59
CA VAL A 87 -11.26 -3.17 -1.89
C VAL A 87 -10.31 -3.61 -3.00
N ALA A 88 -9.02 -3.30 -2.90
CA ALA A 88 -8.03 -3.70 -3.90
C ALA A 88 -6.62 -3.80 -3.31
N PRO A 89 -5.75 -4.63 -3.90
CA PRO A 89 -4.44 -4.90 -3.33
C PRO A 89 -3.45 -3.74 -3.53
N PRO A 90 -2.41 -3.65 -2.68
CA PRO A 90 -1.28 -2.76 -2.92
C PRO A 90 -0.52 -3.19 -4.18
N LEU A 91 -0.22 -2.25 -5.09
CA LEU A 91 0.68 -2.53 -6.21
C LEU A 91 2.15 -2.35 -5.79
N VAL A 92 2.40 -1.70 -4.65
CA VAL A 92 3.71 -1.72 -3.96
C VAL A 92 3.77 -2.96 -3.06
N HIS A 93 3.89 -4.14 -3.69
CA HIS A 93 4.02 -5.43 -3.02
C HIS A 93 4.84 -6.37 -3.90
N LYS A 94 5.64 -7.26 -3.29
CA LYS A 94 6.57 -8.12 -4.03
C LYS A 94 5.89 -9.08 -5.01
N VAL A 95 4.65 -9.48 -4.73
CA VAL A 95 3.85 -10.27 -5.67
C VAL A 95 3.72 -9.60 -7.04
N TYR A 96 3.81 -8.27 -7.10
CA TYR A 96 3.74 -7.50 -8.32
C TYR A 96 5.11 -7.09 -8.87
N GLU A 97 6.21 -7.68 -8.40
CA GLU A 97 7.55 -7.41 -8.93
C GLU A 97 7.66 -7.83 -10.42
N PRO A 98 8.55 -7.22 -11.22
CA PRO A 98 8.65 -7.44 -12.66
C PRO A 98 8.82 -8.90 -13.08
N SER A 99 9.52 -9.71 -12.28
CA SER A 99 9.75 -11.13 -12.57
C SER A 99 8.51 -12.02 -12.36
N HIS A 100 7.51 -11.54 -11.62
CA HIS A 100 6.27 -12.27 -11.34
C HIS A 100 5.05 -11.67 -12.07
N HIS A 101 4.87 -10.35 -11.99
CA HIS A 101 3.90 -9.61 -12.80
C HIS A 101 4.65 -8.62 -13.69
N SER A 102 4.93 -9.04 -14.92
CA SER A 102 5.56 -8.18 -15.92
C SER A 102 4.74 -6.92 -16.23
N ASP A 103 5.37 -5.92 -16.83
CA ASP A 103 4.68 -4.70 -17.25
C ASP A 103 3.52 -4.98 -18.22
N MET A 104 3.64 -6.01 -19.06
CA MET A 104 2.53 -6.41 -19.94
C MET A 104 1.34 -6.97 -19.15
N ALA A 105 1.56 -7.57 -17.98
CA ALA A 105 0.46 -8.02 -17.12
C ALA A 105 -0.36 -6.83 -16.61
N PHE A 106 0.28 -5.70 -16.27
CA PHE A 106 -0.41 -4.47 -15.88
C PHE A 106 -1.23 -3.88 -17.02
N ILE A 107 -0.68 -3.87 -18.25
CA ILE A 107 -1.40 -3.43 -19.45
C ILE A 107 -2.64 -4.30 -19.67
N LEU A 108 -2.48 -5.63 -19.66
CA LEU A 108 -3.59 -6.56 -19.86
C LEU A 108 -4.64 -6.47 -18.74
N ALA A 109 -4.20 -6.28 -17.49
CA ALA A 109 -5.10 -6.11 -16.35
C ALA A 109 -5.94 -4.84 -16.48
N ALA A 110 -5.33 -3.72 -16.84
CA ALA A 110 -6.05 -2.47 -17.07
C ALA A 110 -7.03 -2.58 -18.25
N GLN A 111 -6.64 -3.26 -19.34
CA GLN A 111 -7.48 -3.36 -20.54
C GLN A 111 -8.62 -4.38 -20.44
N ASN A 112 -8.40 -5.50 -19.75
CA ASN A 112 -9.32 -6.64 -19.77
C ASN A 112 -9.89 -6.98 -18.39
N GLY A 113 -9.41 -6.34 -17.33
CA GLY A 113 -9.64 -6.77 -15.96
C GLY A 113 -8.86 -8.03 -15.62
N VAL A 114 -8.95 -8.46 -14.35
CA VAL A 114 -8.35 -9.71 -13.87
C VAL A 114 -9.27 -10.46 -12.93
N ARG A 115 -9.13 -11.79 -12.92
CA ARG A 115 -9.71 -12.62 -11.86
C ARG A 115 -8.84 -12.58 -10.62
N ALA A 116 -9.47 -12.47 -9.45
CA ALA A 116 -8.78 -12.51 -8.17
C ALA A 116 -8.02 -13.85 -8.01
N HIS A 117 -6.77 -13.78 -7.55
CA HIS A 117 -5.98 -14.98 -7.27
C HIS A 117 -4.97 -14.82 -6.11
N HIS A 118 -4.37 -13.64 -5.92
CA HIS A 118 -3.46 -13.39 -4.78
C HIS A 118 -4.13 -12.80 -3.55
N TRP A 119 -5.28 -12.15 -3.74
CA TRP A 119 -5.99 -11.41 -2.71
C TRP A 119 -7.49 -11.76 -2.76
N PRO A 120 -8.19 -11.76 -1.61
CA PRO A 120 -9.60 -12.12 -1.54
C PRO A 120 -10.55 -10.94 -1.85
N PHE A 121 -10.07 -9.87 -2.50
CA PHE A 121 -10.85 -8.64 -2.73
C PHE A 121 -11.79 -8.70 -3.95
N GLY A 122 -11.77 -9.81 -4.69
CA GLY A 122 -12.59 -9.98 -5.89
C GLY A 122 -11.89 -9.54 -7.18
N ASN A 123 -12.63 -9.62 -8.27
CA ASN A 123 -12.09 -9.36 -9.61
C ASN A 123 -11.88 -7.87 -9.84
N MET A 124 -10.81 -7.53 -10.55
CA MET A 124 -10.60 -6.18 -11.06
C MET A 124 -11.32 -6.04 -12.41
N PRO A 125 -12.22 -5.06 -12.59
CA PRO A 125 -12.81 -4.78 -13.90
C PRO A 125 -11.80 -4.12 -14.86
N PRO A 126 -12.05 -4.15 -16.18
CA PRO A 126 -11.37 -3.27 -17.12
C PRO A 126 -11.48 -1.80 -16.71
N VAL A 127 -10.42 -1.02 -16.92
CA VAL A 127 -10.41 0.42 -16.67
C VAL A 127 -10.77 1.14 -17.96
N GLU A 128 -11.85 1.91 -17.94
CA GLU A 128 -12.30 2.67 -19.12
C GLU A 128 -11.51 3.98 -19.31
N GLY A 129 -11.28 4.32 -20.58
CA GLY A 129 -10.65 5.58 -20.96
C GLY A 129 -9.17 5.67 -20.60
N VAL A 130 -8.47 4.54 -20.56
CA VAL A 130 -7.00 4.47 -20.51
C VAL A 130 -6.46 3.73 -21.74
N THR A 131 -5.41 4.27 -22.35
CA THR A 131 -4.68 3.63 -23.44
C THR A 131 -3.52 2.79 -22.90
N PRO A 132 -2.96 1.86 -23.69
CA PRO A 132 -1.71 1.19 -23.31
C PRO A 132 -0.55 2.16 -23.04
N GLY A 133 -0.54 3.33 -23.70
CA GLY A 133 0.45 4.38 -23.45
C GLY A 133 0.30 4.99 -22.06
N ASP A 134 -0.94 5.27 -21.65
CA ASP A 134 -1.25 5.77 -20.31
C ASP A 134 -0.83 4.76 -19.24
N VAL A 135 -1.17 3.48 -19.44
CA VAL A 135 -0.82 2.41 -18.51
C VAL A 135 0.70 2.23 -18.43
N LYS A 136 1.46 2.41 -19.51
CA LYS A 136 2.94 2.43 -19.45
C LYS A 136 3.49 3.53 -18.53
N MET A 137 2.87 4.71 -18.51
CA MET A 137 3.27 5.78 -17.59
C MET A 137 2.92 5.39 -16.14
N VAL A 138 1.72 4.85 -15.91
CA VAL A 138 1.32 4.31 -14.59
C VAL A 138 2.29 3.25 -14.10
N ILE A 139 2.72 2.34 -14.98
CA ILE A 139 3.72 1.33 -14.66
C ILE A 139 5.03 2.00 -14.24
N ALA A 140 5.53 3.00 -14.97
CA ALA A 140 6.74 3.73 -14.58
C ALA A 140 6.63 4.29 -13.15
N TYR A 141 5.48 4.87 -12.79
CA TYR A 141 5.19 5.33 -11.44
C TYR A 141 5.20 4.19 -10.41
N VAL A 142 4.43 3.12 -10.63
CA VAL A 142 4.37 1.97 -9.71
C VAL A 142 5.75 1.33 -9.53
N ARG A 143 6.55 1.20 -10.59
CA ARG A 143 7.90 0.64 -10.52
C ARG A 143 8.86 1.52 -9.74
N GLU A 144 8.73 2.84 -9.83
CA GLU A 144 9.54 3.77 -9.02
C GLU A 144 9.18 3.69 -7.54
N LEU A 145 7.89 3.57 -7.21
CA LEU A 145 7.47 3.29 -5.84
C LEU A 145 8.00 1.93 -5.36
N GLN A 146 7.86 0.88 -6.16
CA GLN A 146 8.39 -0.45 -5.82
C GLN A 146 9.89 -0.41 -5.51
N ARG A 147 10.70 0.25 -6.35
CA ARG A 147 12.15 0.40 -6.09
C ARG A 147 12.45 1.19 -4.83
N ALA A 148 11.72 2.27 -4.55
CA ALA A 148 11.84 3.02 -3.30
C ALA A 148 11.51 2.18 -2.05
N ASN A 149 10.79 1.07 -2.23
CA ASN A 149 10.42 0.11 -1.19
C ASN A 149 11.18 -1.23 -1.30
N GLY A 150 12.28 -1.29 -2.07
CA GLY A 150 13.14 -2.47 -2.16
C GLY A 150 12.56 -3.65 -2.96
N ILE A 151 11.65 -3.37 -3.90
CA ILE A 151 11.07 -4.35 -4.83
C ILE A 151 11.63 -4.08 -6.24
N GLU A 152 12.29 -5.07 -6.84
CA GLU A 152 12.99 -4.97 -8.14
C GLU A 152 12.57 -6.00 -9.18
#